data_AF-A0A8I6ZEB0-F1
#
_entry.id   AF-A0A8I6ZEB0-F1
#
_cell.length_a   1.000
_cell.length_b   1.000
_cell.length_c   1.000
_cell.angle_alpha   90.00
_cell.angle_beta   90.00
_cell.angle_gamma   90.00
#
_symmetry.space_group_name_H-M   'P 1'
#
loop_
_entity.id
_entity.type
_entity.pdbx_description
1 polymer ?
#
loop_
_entity_poly.entity_id
_entity_poly.type
_entity_poly.pdbx_seq_one_letter_code
_entity_poly.pdbx_strand_id
1 'polypeptide(L)'
;MASSGSLLPALLALLLLAVAPAASATTATVFARAAAPASDLAERLQGVGQQQCWEMLMDVRSCTGEIILFFLNGEAYLGPGCCRAVRAVVESCWAADDMLSVIGFTAEEGDMLKGYCDAGDDGKGGEGHH
;
A
#
# COMPACT_ATOMS: atom_id res chain seq x y z
N MET A 1 -43.56 -22.35 -46.43
CA MET A 1 -43.55 -22.71 -44.99
C MET A 1 -42.33 -23.59 -44.79
N ALA A 2 -41.18 -22.98 -44.46
CA ALA A 2 -39.91 -23.69 -44.34
C ALA A 2 -39.86 -24.37 -42.96
N SER A 3 -39.48 -25.65 -42.97
CA SER A 3 -39.53 -26.58 -41.85
C SER A 3 -38.74 -26.08 -40.63
N SER A 4 -39.42 -25.45 -39.67
CA SER A 4 -38.87 -25.14 -38.34
C SER A 4 -38.57 -26.41 -37.53
N GLY A 5 -39.08 -27.57 -37.94
CA GLY A 5 -38.92 -28.85 -37.23
C GLY A 5 -37.54 -29.49 -37.38
N SER A 6 -36.74 -29.07 -38.37
CA SER A 6 -35.42 -29.66 -38.65
C SER A 6 -34.27 -28.98 -37.89
N LEU A 7 -34.52 -27.80 -37.31
CA LEU A 7 -33.51 -27.00 -36.60
C LEU A 7 -33.30 -27.47 -35.16
N LEU A 8 -34.36 -27.92 -34.51
CA LEU A 8 -34.34 -28.43 -33.14
C LEU A 8 -33.40 -29.64 -32.95
N PRO A 9 -33.46 -30.72 -33.77
CA PRO A 9 -32.55 -31.85 -33.60
C PRO A 9 -31.10 -31.48 -33.96
N ALA A 10 -30.89 -30.56 -34.90
CA ALA A 10 -29.57 -30.06 -35.25
C ALA A 10 -28.93 -29.24 -34.11
N LEU A 11 -29.72 -28.37 -33.46
CA LEU A 11 -29.31 -27.63 -32.26
C LEU A 11 -28.98 -28.56 -31.10
N LEU A 12 -29.80 -29.59 -30.88
CA LEU A 12 -29.59 -30.57 -29.80
C LEU A 12 -28.32 -31.40 -30.03
N ALA A 13 -28.04 -31.81 -31.29
CA ALA A 13 -26.80 -32.48 -31.66
C ALA A 13 -25.57 -31.58 -31.48
N LEU A 14 -25.68 -30.28 -31.79
CA LEU A 14 -24.60 -29.30 -31.60
C LEU A 14 -24.27 -29.10 -30.11
N LEU A 15 -25.29 -29.05 -29.26
CA LEU A 15 -25.11 -28.94 -27.80
C LEU A 15 -24.41 -30.17 -27.20
N LEU A 16 -24.70 -31.37 -27.70
CA LEU A 16 -24.07 -32.60 -27.21
C LEU A 16 -22.59 -32.71 -27.60
N LEU A 17 -22.19 -32.15 -28.75
CA LEU A 17 -20.80 -32.18 -29.22
C LEU A 17 -19.88 -31.21 -28.45
N ALA A 18 -20.44 -30.24 -27.73
CA ALA A 18 -19.68 -29.25 -26.95
C ALA A 18 -19.16 -29.80 -25.62
N VAL A 19 -19.58 -31.00 -25.19
CA VAL A 19 -19.10 -31.64 -23.95
C VAL A 19 -18.09 -32.74 -24.30
N ALA A 20 -16.94 -32.33 -24.83
CA ALA A 20 -15.76 -33.20 -24.81
C ALA A 20 -15.05 -33.01 -23.45
N PRO A 21 -14.82 -34.07 -22.66
CA PRO A 21 -13.96 -33.95 -21.50
C PRO A 21 -12.53 -33.74 -22.01
N ALA A 22 -11.97 -32.55 -21.78
CA ALA A 22 -10.55 -32.35 -21.90
C ALA A 22 -9.88 -33.27 -20.87
N ALA A 23 -9.30 -34.38 -21.35
CA ALA A 23 -8.43 -35.22 -20.55
C ALA A 23 -7.27 -34.33 -20.09
N SER A 24 -7.43 -33.75 -18.91
CA SER A 24 -6.39 -32.95 -18.30
C SER A 24 -5.35 -33.95 -17.82
N ALA A 25 -4.27 -34.10 -18.59
CA ALA A 25 -3.07 -34.73 -18.10
C ALA A 25 -2.62 -33.90 -16.89
N THR A 26 -2.89 -34.40 -15.68
CA THR A 26 -2.39 -33.81 -14.44
C THR A 26 -0.87 -33.97 -14.46
N THR A 27 -0.18 -33.01 -15.07
CA THR A 27 1.23 -32.79 -14.75
C THR A 27 1.26 -32.40 -13.29
N ALA A 28 1.66 -33.33 -12.44
CA ALA A 28 2.01 -33.04 -11.06
C ALA A 28 3.17 -32.03 -11.09
N THR A 29 2.85 -30.75 -11.08
CA THR A 29 3.82 -29.70 -10.83
C THR A 29 4.30 -29.90 -9.41
N VAL A 30 5.45 -30.55 -9.26
CA VAL A 30 6.20 -30.52 -8.02
C VAL A 30 6.52 -29.05 -7.78
N PHE A 31 5.74 -28.40 -6.92
CA PHE A 31 6.12 -27.12 -6.34
C PHE A 31 7.35 -27.42 -5.51
N ALA A 32 8.52 -27.28 -6.13
CA ALA A 32 9.76 -27.07 -5.41
C ALA A 32 9.50 -25.81 -4.58
N ARG A 33 9.18 -25.99 -3.30
CA ARG A 33 9.21 -24.91 -2.33
C ARG A 33 10.64 -24.40 -2.38
N ALA A 34 10.86 -23.28 -3.06
CA ALA A 34 12.00 -22.44 -2.78
C ALA A 34 11.87 -22.12 -1.29
N ALA A 35 12.60 -22.86 -0.47
CA ALA A 35 12.70 -22.61 0.94
C ALA A 35 13.46 -21.28 1.07
N ALA A 36 12.73 -20.16 0.95
CA ALA A 36 13.12 -18.98 1.69
C ALA A 36 13.32 -19.47 3.13
N PRO A 37 14.47 -19.17 3.76
CA PRO A 37 14.77 -19.70 5.08
C PRO A 37 13.60 -19.38 6.00
N ALA A 38 13.13 -20.35 6.79
CA ALA A 38 11.98 -20.17 7.67
C ALA A 38 12.11 -18.92 8.57
N SER A 39 13.34 -18.48 8.81
CA SER A 39 13.72 -17.21 9.44
C SER A 39 13.17 -15.97 8.74
N ASP A 40 13.22 -15.89 7.40
CA ASP A 40 12.71 -14.74 6.63
C ASP A 40 11.18 -14.63 6.71
N LEU A 41 10.48 -15.76 6.63
CA LEU A 41 9.03 -15.80 6.79
C LEU A 41 8.62 -15.47 8.23
N ALA A 42 9.35 -15.99 9.22
CA ALA A 42 9.12 -15.68 10.63
C ALA A 42 9.34 -14.20 10.93
N GLU A 43 10.41 -13.59 10.41
CA GLU A 43 10.70 -12.16 10.61
C GLU A 43 9.63 -11.27 9.97
N ARG A 44 9.15 -11.64 8.78
CA ARG A 44 8.03 -10.97 8.10
C ARG A 44 6.70 -11.12 8.84
N LEU A 45 6.41 -12.30 9.41
CA LEU A 45 5.19 -12.56 10.18
C LEU A 45 5.24 -11.95 11.59
N GLN A 46 6.42 -11.86 12.19
CA GLN A 46 6.66 -11.16 13.45
C GLN A 46 6.54 -9.64 13.26
N GLY A 47 6.67 -9.16 12.03
CA GLY A 47 6.36 -7.78 11.67
C GLY A 47 7.28 -6.79 12.39
N VAL A 48 8.51 -7.16 12.69
CA VAL A 48 9.44 -6.35 13.51
C VAL A 48 9.58 -4.95 12.91
N GLY A 49 9.96 -4.85 11.62
CA GLY A 49 10.00 -3.57 10.91
C GLY A 49 8.64 -2.89 10.72
N GLN A 50 7.56 -3.65 10.78
CA GLN A 50 6.19 -3.14 10.70
C GLN A 50 5.78 -2.45 12.02
N GLN A 51 6.24 -2.97 13.17
CA GLN A 51 6.07 -2.32 14.48
C GLN A 51 6.84 -1.00 14.54
N GLN A 52 8.10 -0.97 14.07
CA GLN A 52 8.85 0.30 13.99
C GLN A 52 8.14 1.34 13.14
N CYS A 53 7.57 0.93 12.00
CA CYS A 53 6.79 1.84 11.16
C CYS A 53 5.53 2.35 11.82
N TRP A 54 4.86 1.51 12.59
CA TRP A 54 3.71 1.90 13.38
C TRP A 54 4.07 2.91 14.48
N GLU A 55 5.20 2.71 15.15
CA GLU A 55 5.71 3.67 16.14
C GLU A 55 6.02 5.03 15.50
N MET A 56 6.75 5.05 14.38
CA MET A 56 7.03 6.29 13.63
C MET A 56 5.73 6.97 13.14
N LEU A 57 4.73 6.18 12.72
CA LEU A 57 3.42 6.71 12.34
C LEU A 57 2.69 7.38 13.51
N MET A 58 2.82 6.83 14.72
CA MET A 58 2.29 7.44 15.93
C MET A 58 3.02 8.73 16.30
N ASP A 59 4.31 8.86 15.97
CA ASP A 59 5.03 10.12 16.12
C ASP A 59 4.45 11.21 15.22
N VAL A 60 4.07 10.89 13.97
CA VAL A 60 3.38 11.83 13.07
C VAL A 60 2.03 12.26 13.66
N ARG A 61 1.29 11.32 14.25
CA ARG A 61 0.01 11.62 14.91
C ARG A 61 0.17 12.61 16.06
N SER A 62 1.30 12.63 16.76
CA SER A 62 1.54 13.57 17.87
C SER A 62 1.48 15.04 17.42
N CYS A 63 1.84 15.33 16.17
CA CYS A 63 1.87 16.67 15.59
C CYS A 63 0.58 17.03 14.82
N THR A 64 -0.50 16.26 14.98
CA THR A 64 -1.79 16.52 14.30
C THR A 64 -2.27 17.98 14.48
N GLY A 65 -2.00 18.61 15.63
CA GLY A 65 -2.33 20.01 15.85
C GLY A 65 -1.60 20.98 14.92
N GLU A 66 -0.30 20.79 14.74
CA GLU A 66 0.53 21.59 13.81
C GLU A 66 0.07 21.37 12.37
N ILE A 67 -0.21 20.11 12.01
CA ILE A 67 -0.65 19.72 10.67
C ILE A 67 -2.03 20.27 10.32
N ILE A 68 -2.98 20.23 11.26
CA ILE A 68 -4.30 20.85 11.06
C ILE A 68 -4.15 22.36 10.86
N LEU A 69 -3.32 23.03 11.67
CA LEU A 69 -3.09 24.47 11.54
C LEU A 69 -2.42 24.82 10.21
N PHE A 70 -1.47 24.00 9.75
CA PHE A 70 -0.82 24.12 8.46
C PHE A 70 -1.85 24.16 7.32
N PHE A 71 -2.76 23.18 7.26
CA PHE A 71 -3.77 23.11 6.20
C PHE A 71 -4.88 24.16 6.33
N LEU A 72 -5.29 24.53 7.55
CA LEU A 72 -6.39 25.49 7.77
C LEU A 72 -5.98 26.95 7.53
N ASN A 73 -4.79 27.34 7.98
CA ASN A 73 -4.34 28.73 7.89
C ASN A 73 -3.52 29.00 6.62
N GLY A 74 -3.02 27.96 5.95
CA GLY A 74 -2.08 28.09 4.84
C GLY A 74 -0.72 28.66 5.28
N GLU A 75 -0.50 28.78 6.60
CA GLU A 75 0.76 29.21 7.17
C GLU A 75 1.60 27.99 7.49
N ALA A 76 2.83 28.02 7.01
CA ALA A 76 3.71 26.88 7.01
C ALA A 76 4.44 26.80 8.37
N TYR A 77 3.82 26.16 9.37
CA TYR A 77 4.39 25.99 10.72
C TYR A 77 4.33 24.54 11.16
N LEU A 78 5.21 23.72 10.59
CA LEU A 78 5.58 22.44 11.20
C LEU A 78 6.92 22.62 11.90
N GLY A 79 6.94 22.30 13.19
CA GLY A 79 8.13 22.32 14.01
C GLY A 79 9.13 21.24 13.62
N PRO A 80 10.39 21.36 14.08
CA PRO A 80 11.45 20.40 13.77
C PRO A 80 11.17 19.00 14.33
N GLY A 81 10.33 18.87 15.37
CA GLY A 81 9.84 17.59 15.85
C GLY A 81 8.90 16.92 14.84
N CYS A 82 7.87 17.65 14.40
CA CYS A 82 6.92 17.20 13.39
C CYS A 82 7.63 16.78 12.11
N CYS A 83 8.52 17.62 11.59
CA CYS A 83 9.21 17.30 10.35
C CYS A 83 10.14 16.10 10.45
N ARG A 84 10.75 15.87 11.62
CA ARG A 84 11.54 14.65 11.86
C ARG A 84 10.67 13.39 11.82
N ALA A 85 9.48 13.44 12.42
CA ALA A 85 8.53 12.33 12.42
C ALA A 85 8.02 12.03 11.00
N VAL A 86 7.63 13.07 10.25
CA VAL A 86 7.18 12.94 8.85
C VAL A 86 8.26 12.29 8.00
N ARG A 87 9.51 12.76 8.07
CA ARG A 87 10.61 12.14 7.31
C ARG A 87 10.88 10.71 7.75
N ALA A 88 10.87 10.43 9.05
CA ALA A 88 11.12 9.09 9.57
C ALA A 88 10.13 8.08 8.96
N VAL A 89 8.83 8.41 8.92
CA VAL A 89 7.81 7.56 8.28
C VAL A 89 8.07 7.43 6.79
N VAL A 90 8.28 8.55 6.07
CA VAL A 90 8.38 8.50 4.60
C VAL A 90 9.65 7.79 4.11
N GLU A 91 10.76 7.91 4.84
CA GLU A 91 12.03 7.30 4.45
C GLU A 91 12.18 5.85 4.94
N SER A 92 11.61 5.52 6.11
CA SER A 92 11.87 4.24 6.77
C SER A 92 10.77 3.21 6.56
N CYS A 93 9.60 3.62 6.06
CA CYS A 93 8.46 2.72 5.94
C CYS A 93 8.14 2.28 4.53
N TRP A 94 7.88 0.98 4.40
CA TRP A 94 7.34 0.39 3.19
C TRP A 94 5.90 0.90 3.02
N ALA A 95 5.61 1.54 1.88
CA ALA A 95 4.33 2.20 1.61
C ALA A 95 3.94 3.28 2.64
N ALA A 96 4.78 4.32 2.74
CA ALA A 96 4.52 5.48 3.60
C ALA A 96 3.14 6.10 3.36
N ASP A 97 2.68 6.16 2.11
CA ASP A 97 1.36 6.69 1.74
C ASP A 97 0.20 5.88 2.35
N ASP A 98 0.31 4.54 2.31
CA ASP A 98 -0.68 3.64 2.92
C ASP A 98 -0.67 3.76 4.44
N MET A 99 0.51 3.87 5.05
CA MET A 99 0.67 4.08 6.50
C MET A 99 0.05 5.41 6.95
N LEU A 100 0.34 6.51 6.27
CA LEU A 100 -0.23 7.82 6.56
C LEU A 100 -1.76 7.82 6.41
N SER A 101 -2.30 7.05 5.47
CA SER A 101 -3.75 6.88 5.32
C SER A 101 -4.43 6.25 6.53
N VAL A 102 -3.74 5.37 7.28
CA VAL A 102 -4.31 4.77 8.50
C VAL A 102 -4.63 5.82 9.58
N ILE A 103 -3.89 6.92 9.64
CA ILE A 103 -4.16 8.03 10.57
C ILE A 103 -4.97 9.16 9.94
N GLY A 104 -5.46 8.96 8.72
CA GLY A 104 -6.42 9.86 8.06
C GLY A 104 -5.82 10.84 7.06
N PHE A 105 -4.54 10.71 6.68
CA PHE A 105 -3.96 11.49 5.60
C PHE A 105 -4.30 10.92 4.23
N THR A 106 -4.40 11.79 3.24
CA THR A 106 -4.33 11.39 1.83
C THR A 106 -2.87 11.31 1.38
N ALA A 107 -2.61 10.61 0.28
CA ALA A 107 -1.27 10.59 -0.33
C ALA A 107 -0.79 12.00 -0.68
N GLU A 108 -1.68 12.84 -1.22
CA GLU A 108 -1.35 14.22 -1.61
C GLU A 108 -1.00 15.10 -0.39
N GLU A 109 -1.70 14.96 0.73
CA GLU A 109 -1.34 15.63 1.99
C GLU A 109 0.00 15.13 2.55
N GLY A 110 0.27 13.83 2.45
CA GLY A 110 1.58 13.24 2.81
C GLY A 110 2.74 13.83 2.00
N ASP A 111 2.56 13.94 0.69
CA ASP A 111 3.53 14.57 -0.21
C ASP A 111 3.75 16.06 0.10
N MET A 112 2.69 16.80 0.44
CA MET A 112 2.82 18.20 0.88
C MET A 112 3.62 18.33 2.18
N LEU A 113 3.33 17.49 3.18
CA LEU A 113 4.05 17.48 4.45
C LEU A 113 5.53 17.15 4.25
N LYS A 114 5.82 16.13 3.43
CA LYS A 114 7.20 15.80 3.06
C LYS A 114 7.89 16.98 2.38
N GLY A 115 7.28 17.55 1.35
CA GLY A 115 7.87 18.65 0.59
C GLY A 115 8.16 19.88 1.44
N TYR A 116 7.24 20.22 2.36
CA TYR A 116 7.46 21.29 3.33
C TYR A 116 8.66 20.99 4.24
N CYS A 117 8.68 19.78 4.79
CA CYS A 117 9.73 19.41 5.71
C CYS A 117 11.09 19.36 5.03
N ASP A 118 11.22 18.80 3.83
CA ASP A 118 12.51 18.71 3.12
C ASP A 118 13.08 20.10 2.79
N ALA A 119 12.23 21.09 2.45
CA ALA A 119 12.66 22.46 2.19
C ALA A 119 13.18 23.21 3.44
N GLY A 120 12.78 22.79 4.64
CA GLY A 120 13.21 23.40 5.91
C GLY A 120 14.67 23.09 6.29
N ASP A 121 15.24 22.00 5.76
CA ASP A 121 16.61 21.57 6.08
C ASP A 121 17.66 22.28 5.24
N ASP A 122 17.30 22.73 4.03
CA ASP A 122 18.20 23.48 3.15
C ASP A 122 18.56 24.88 3.71
N GLY A 123 17.88 25.32 4.77
CA GLY A 123 17.99 26.66 5.33
C GLY A 123 18.66 26.83 6.69
N LYS A 124 18.93 25.77 7.48
CA LYS A 124 19.34 25.96 8.89
C LYS A 124 20.24 24.86 9.48
N GLY A 125 21.54 24.99 9.22
CA GLY A 125 22.54 24.87 10.29
C GLY A 125 22.49 26.09 11.20
N GLY A 126 21.42 26.30 11.96
CA GLY A 126 21.24 27.53 12.74
C GLY A 126 20.22 27.43 13.87
N GLU A 127 20.68 26.90 15.01
CA GLU A 127 20.62 27.50 16.34
C GLU A 127 19.42 28.41 16.74
N GLY A 128 18.79 28.07 17.89
CA GLY A 128 18.12 29.01 18.80
C GLY A 128 16.60 28.85 18.91
N HIS A 129 16.08 28.28 20.00
CA HIS A 129 15.57 28.98 21.20
C HIS A 129 14.40 29.95 20.94
N HIS A 130 13.16 29.51 21.20
CA HIS A 130 12.32 29.89 22.36
C HIS A 130 10.91 29.34 22.22
#